data_AF-A0A8T7GN23-F1
#
_entry.id   AF-A0A8T7GN23-F1
#
_cell.length_a   1.000
_cell.length_b   1.000
_cell.length_c   1.000
_cell.angle_alpha   90.00
_cell.angle_beta   90.00
_cell.angle_gamma   90.00
#
_symmetry.space_group_name_H-M   'P 1'
#
loop_
_entity.id
_entity.type
_entity.pdbx_description
1 polymer ?
#
loop_
_entity_poly.entity_id
_entity_poly.type
_entity_poly.pdbx_seq_one_letter_code
_entity_poly.pdbx_strand_id
1 'polypeptide(L)' 'MNRLACERVRETLRAHVAGELDDAERTAVETHIAGCPPCSAEVAQERALAEMLEPTNRKTRKIYR' A
#
# COMPACT_ATOMS: atom_id res chain seq x y z
N MET A 1 4.01 -14.07 -12.16
CA MET A 1 3.09 -12.92 -12.20
C MET A 1 1.66 -13.41 -12.38
N ASN A 2 0.77 -13.11 -11.44
CA ASN A 2 -0.62 -13.56 -11.43
C ASN A 2 -1.54 -12.34 -11.30
N ARG A 3 -2.49 -12.18 -12.22
CA ARG A 3 -3.40 -11.02 -12.28
C ARG A 3 -4.23 -10.84 -11.01
N LEU A 4 -4.76 -11.92 -10.45
CA LEU A 4 -5.54 -11.89 -9.20
C LEU A 4 -4.69 -11.43 -8.01
N ALA A 5 -3.41 -11.76 -8.00
CA ALA A 5 -2.48 -11.29 -6.97
C ALA A 5 -2.16 -9.80 -7.15
N CYS A 6 -2.03 -9.32 -8.38
CA CYS A 6 -1.87 -7.89 -8.67
C CYS A 6 -3.10 -7.08 -8.22
N GLU A 7 -4.31 -7.55 -8.48
CA GLU A 7 -5.56 -6.90 -8.06
C GLU A 7 -5.62 -6.76 -6.53
N ARG A 8 -5.34 -7.85 -5.80
CA ARG A 8 -5.28 -7.83 -4.33
C ARG A 8 -4.21 -6.90 -3.78
N VAL A 9 -3.03 -6.85 -4.41
CA VAL A 9 -1.97 -5.92 -4.02
C VAL A 9 -2.44 -4.48 -4.21
N ARG A 10 -3.05 -4.16 -5.36
CA ARG A 10 -3.59 -2.82 -5.67
C ARG A 10 -4.63 -2.36 -4.65
N GLU A 11 -5.51 -3.24 -4.21
CA GLU A 11 -6.51 -2.94 -3.18
C GLU A 11 -5.88 -2.67 -1.80
N THR A 12 -4.75 -3.31 -1.49
CA THR A 12 -4.06 -3.20 -0.20
C THR A 12 -2.95 -2.15 -0.19
N LEU A 13 -2.59 -1.52 -1.31
CA LEU A 13 -1.52 -0.52 -1.42
C LEU A 13 -1.71 0.65 -0.45
N ARG A 14 -2.94 1.17 -0.34
CA ARG A 14 -3.21 2.32 0.55
C ARG A 14 -3.00 1.97 2.01
N ALA A 15 -3.47 0.79 2.44
CA ALA A 15 -3.23 0.29 3.78
C ALA A 15 -1.75 -0.03 4.01
N HIS A 16 -1.04 -0.52 2.99
CA HIS A 16 0.41 -0.76 3.04
C HIS A 16 1.18 0.54 3.26
N VAL A 17 0.86 1.59 2.50
CA VAL A 17 1.50 2.92 2.60
C VAL A 17 1.14 3.61 3.93
N ALA A 18 -0.10 3.44 4.40
CA ALA A 18 -0.53 3.95 5.70
C ALA A 18 0.01 3.15 6.91
N GLY A 19 0.69 2.03 6.68
CA GLY A 19 1.19 1.15 7.74
C GLY A 19 0.09 0.41 8.51
N GLU A 20 -1.08 0.25 7.91
CA GLU A 20 -2.28 -0.37 8.52
C GLU A 20 -2.40 -1.88 8.23
N LEU A 21 -1.52 -2.44 7.39
CA LEU A 21 -1.45 -3.88 7.16
C LEU A 21 -0.78 -4.61 8.33
N ASP A 22 -1.30 -5.80 8.64
CA ASP A 22 -0.62 -6.73 9.53
C ASP A 22 0.66 -7.30 8.91
N ASP A 23 1.50 -7.93 9.73
CA ASP A 23 2.82 -8.43 9.29
C ASP A 23 2.72 -9.51 8.20
N ALA A 24 1.65 -10.31 8.19
CA ALA A 24 1.46 -11.35 7.18
C ALA A 24 1.06 -10.74 5.84
N GLU A 25 0.12 -9.79 5.85
CA GLU A 25 -0.29 -9.04 4.66
C GLU A 25 0.86 -8.20 4.09
N ARG A 26 1.63 -7.53 4.94
CA ARG A 26 2.81 -6.75 4.53
C ARG A 26 3.83 -7.63 3.83
N THR A 27 4.17 -8.77 4.43
CA THR A 27 5.15 -9.72 3.85
C THR A 27 4.68 -10.25 2.49
N ALA A 28 3.37 -10.52 2.34
CA ALA A 28 2.81 -10.98 1.08
C ALA A 28 2.90 -9.91 -0.03
N VAL A 29 2.59 -8.65 0.31
CA VAL A 29 2.73 -7.51 -0.61
C VAL A 29 4.20 -7.31 -1.00
N GLU A 30 5.12 -7.30 -0.04
CA GLU A 30 6.56 -7.11 -0.27
C GLU A 30 7.14 -8.21 -1.16
N THR A 31 6.76 -9.46 -0.91
CA THR A 31 7.17 -10.60 -1.74
C THR A 31 6.66 -10.46 -3.18
N HIS A 32 5.42 -9.98 -3.36
CA HIS A 32 4.86 -9.79 -4.69
C HIS A 32 5.57 -8.67 -5.46
N ILE A 33 5.76 -7.51 -4.84
CA ILE A 33 6.32 -6.33 -5.52
C ILE A 33 7.80 -6.51 -5.84
N ALA A 34 8.53 -7.34 -5.07
CA ALA A 34 9.89 -7.74 -5.39
C ALA A 34 9.98 -8.54 -6.70
N GLY A 35 8.93 -9.30 -7.05
CA GLY A 35 8.85 -10.10 -8.28
C GLY A 35 7.98 -9.49 -9.39
N CYS A 36 7.38 -8.31 -9.15
CA CYS A 36 6.38 -7.72 -10.04
C CYS A 36 6.66 -6.22 -10.26
N PRO A 37 7.44 -5.88 -11.31
CA PRO A 37 7.76 -4.51 -11.67
C PRO A 37 6.54 -3.57 -11.80
N PRO A 38 5.39 -3.96 -12.39
CA PRO A 38 4.25 -3.04 -12.48
C PRO A 38 3.70 -2.72 -11.09
N CYS A 39 3.53 -3.71 -10.20
CA CYS A 39 3.03 -3.46 -8.85
C CYS A 39 4.02 -2.66 -8.00
N SER A 40 5.33 -2.83 -8.20
CA SER A 40 6.36 -1.99 -7.57
C SER A 40 6.21 -0.51 -7.97
N ALA A 41 5.99 -0.24 -9.26
CA ALA A 41 5.75 1.13 -9.74
C ALA A 41 4.45 1.74 -9.18
N GLU A 42 3.41 0.93 -8.95
CA GLU A 42 2.17 1.40 -8.33
C GLU A 42 2.35 1.74 -6.85
N VAL A 43 3.09 0.93 -6.08
CA VAL A 43 3.44 1.25 -4.68
C VAL A 43 4.17 2.59 -4.61
N ALA A 44 5.14 2.81 -5.50
CA ALA A 44 5.91 4.05 -5.53
C ALA A 44 5.03 5.27 -5.82
N GLN A 45 4.06 5.14 -6.72
CA GLN A 45 3.07 6.19 -7.01
C GLN A 45 2.18 6.47 -5.80
N GLU A 46 1.63 5.44 -5.15
CA GLU A 46 0.79 5.61 -3.96
C GLU A 46 1.58 6.25 -2.80
N ARG A 47 2.87 5.90 -2.63
CA ARG A 47 3.75 6.55 -1.64
C ARG A 47 3.99 8.02 -1.96
N ALA A 48 4.28 8.35 -3.21
CA ALA A 48 4.49 9.73 -3.63
C ALA A 48 3.21 10.58 -3.43
N LEU A 49 2.05 10.01 -3.77
CA LEU A 49 0.75 10.65 -3.52
C LEU A 49 0.50 10.86 -2.02
N ALA A 50 0.77 9.86 -1.19
CA ALA A 50 0.62 10.00 0.26
C ALA A 50 1.55 11.09 0.81
N GLU A 51 2.81 11.13 0.39
CA GLU A 51 3.77 12.17 0.80
C GLU A 51 3.31 13.58 0.39
N MET A 52 2.80 13.74 -0.82
CA MET A 52 2.26 15.02 -1.31
C MET A 52 1.02 15.49 -0.53
N LEU A 53 0.23 14.56 0.01
CA LEU A 53 -0.97 14.86 0.81
C LEU A 53 -0.67 15.09 2.30
N GLU A 54 0.55 14.80 2.75
CA GLU A 54 0.96 14.76 4.17
C GLU A 54 1.76 16.00 4.64
N PRO A 55 1.19 17.22 4.64
CA PRO A 55 1.49 18.17 5.72
C PRO A 55 0.44 18.17 6.83
N THR A 56 -0.65 17.38 6.74
CA THR A 56 -1.85 17.56 7.61
C THR A 56 -2.62 16.29 8.03
N ASN A 57 -2.04 15.08 8.16
CA ASN A 57 -2.81 13.93 8.68
C ASN A 57 -2.05 12.97 9.62
N ARG A 58 -1.35 13.52 10.62
CA ARG A 58 -0.68 12.70 11.65
C ARG A 58 -1.64 11.95 12.61
N LYS A 59 -2.95 12.22 12.63
CA LYS A 59 -3.83 11.73 13.73
C LYS A 59 -5.32 11.45 13.41
N THR A 60 -5.86 11.59 12.19
CA THR A 60 -7.33 11.80 12.04
C THR A 60 -8.17 10.58 11.65
N ARG A 61 -7.65 9.34 11.70
CA ARG A 61 -8.44 8.12 11.42
C ARG A 61 -9.00 7.38 12.65
N LYS A 62 -8.95 7.97 13.86
CA LYS A 62 -9.58 7.37 15.06
C LYS A 62 -11.00 7.87 15.36
N ILE A 63 -11.69 8.56 14.44
CA ILE A 63 -12.96 9.27 14.76
C ILE A 63 -14.17 8.83 13.92
N TYR A 64 -14.13 7.67 13.26
CA TYR A 64 -15.35 7.06 12.69
C TYR A 64 -15.68 5.76 13.42
N ARG A 65 -16.02 5.88 14.71
CA ARG A 65 -16.79 4.89 15.47
C ARG A 65 -17.62 5.60 16.52
#